data_AF-M6FJ24-F1
#
_entry.id   AF-M6FJ24-F1
#
_cell.length_a   1.000
_cell.length_b   1.000
_cell.length_c   1.000
_cell.angle_alpha   90.00
_cell.angle_beta   90.00
_cell.angle_gamma   90.00
#
_symmetry.space_group_name_H-M   'P 1'
#
loop_
_entity.id
_entity.type
_entity.pdbx_description
1 polymer ?
#
loop_
_entity_poly.entity_id
_entity_poly.type
_entity_poly.pdbx_seq_one_letter_code
_entity_poly.pdbx_strand_id
1 'polypeptide(L)'
;MSLSTRKLILQINGVALMVASLGGFISMDVLGIFFGIGPAASLLKGQEFIGIGGFEAHGLAFILGVLLFKAEAKRSWHITAVAIHSLLGIANILMWGIFIAVNSLQMGYITTAMHCIFVLLQLIAVFQSSEQYE
;
A
#
# COMPACT_ATOMS: atom_id res chain seq x y z
N MET A 1 9.84 21.54 7.90
CA MET A 1 9.96 21.04 6.50
C MET A 1 9.21 21.97 5.56
N SER A 2 9.66 22.21 4.32
CA SER A 2 8.92 23.08 3.39
C SER A 2 7.59 22.46 2.95
N LEU A 3 6.60 23.30 2.58
CA LEU A 3 5.32 22.83 2.03
C LEU A 3 5.51 21.99 0.76
N SER A 4 6.42 22.41 -0.13
CA SER A 4 6.74 21.68 -1.36
C SER A 4 7.30 20.29 -1.08
N THR A 5 8.21 20.16 -0.09
CA THR A 5 8.77 18.87 0.31
C THR A 5 7.69 17.96 0.89
N ARG A 6 6.82 18.49 1.77
CA ARG A 6 5.71 17.72 2.35
C ARG A 6 4.74 17.22 1.29
N LYS A 7 4.39 18.08 0.33
CA LYS A 7 3.56 17.70 -0.82
C LYS A 7 4.22 16.61 -1.66
N LEU A 8 5.53 16.76 -1.93
CA LEU A 8 6.29 15.77 -2.70
C LEU A 8 6.30 14.40 -2.00
N ILE A 9 6.44 14.36 -0.67
CA ILE A 9 6.37 13.11 0.10
C ILE A 9 5.01 12.42 -0.12
N LEU A 10 3.90 13.15 -0.03
CA LEU A 10 2.55 12.60 -0.28
C LEU A 10 2.40 12.11 -1.73
N GLN A 11 2.96 12.82 -2.70
CA GLN A 11 2.92 12.43 -4.10
C GLN A 11 3.72 11.15 -4.39
N ILE A 12 4.95 11.06 -3.91
CA ILE A 12 5.79 9.86 -4.05
C ILE A 12 5.12 8.68 -3.35
N ASN A 13 4.55 8.92 -2.16
CA ASN A 13 3.81 7.93 -1.41
C ASN A 13 2.59 7.40 -2.18
N GLY A 14 1.78 8.31 -2.75
CA GLY A 14 0.64 7.96 -3.59
C GLY A 14 1.04 7.17 -4.83
N VAL A 15 2.10 7.58 -5.54
CA VAL A 15 2.62 6.85 -6.72
C VAL A 15 3.09 5.44 -6.34
N ALA A 16 3.86 5.30 -5.27
CA ALA A 16 4.31 3.99 -4.82
C ALA A 16 3.13 3.07 -4.49
N LEU A 17 2.12 3.60 -3.80
CA LEU A 17 0.92 2.84 -3.46
C LEU A 17 0.12 2.44 -4.71
N MET A 18 -0.06 3.35 -5.68
CA MET A 18 -0.73 3.04 -6.96
C MET A 18 0.00 1.95 -7.75
N VAL A 19 1.33 2.05 -7.87
CA VAL A 19 2.11 1.06 -8.63
C VAL A 19 2.09 -0.31 -7.96
N ALA A 20 2.33 -0.37 -6.65
CA ALA A 20 2.36 -1.63 -5.91
C ALA A 20 0.97 -2.30 -5.90
N SER A 21 -0.09 -1.53 -5.62
CA SER A 21 -1.45 -2.04 -5.60
C SER A 21 -1.94 -2.47 -6.97
N LEU A 22 -1.66 -1.71 -8.04
CA LEU A 22 -2.05 -2.12 -9.40
C LEU A 22 -1.32 -3.39 -9.85
N GLY A 23 -0.04 -3.51 -9.50
CA GLY A 23 0.75 -4.73 -9.74
C GLY A 23 0.12 -5.95 -9.05
N GLY A 24 -0.19 -5.85 -7.76
CA GLY A 24 -0.87 -6.90 -6.99
C GLY A 24 -2.26 -7.21 -7.54
N PHE A 25 -3.06 -6.18 -7.81
CA PHE A 25 -4.42 -6.30 -8.31
C PHE A 25 -4.49 -7.07 -9.63
N ILE A 26 -3.63 -6.73 -10.59
CA ILE A 26 -3.63 -7.41 -11.89
C ILE A 26 -3.06 -8.82 -11.74
N SER A 27 -1.87 -8.95 -11.14
CA SER A 27 -1.11 -10.21 -11.18
C SER A 27 -1.60 -11.28 -10.20
N MET A 28 -2.15 -10.88 -9.05
CA MET A 28 -2.58 -11.78 -7.99
C MET A 28 -4.09 -11.90 -7.97
N ASP A 29 -4.82 -10.79 -8.03
CA ASP A 29 -6.28 -10.84 -7.87
C ASP A 29 -6.95 -11.16 -9.20
N VAL A 30 -6.84 -10.31 -10.22
CA VAL A 30 -7.56 -10.52 -11.49
C VAL A 30 -7.10 -11.81 -12.19
N LEU A 31 -5.79 -11.93 -12.44
CA LEU A 31 -5.24 -13.10 -13.13
C LEU A 31 -5.32 -14.37 -12.27
N GLY A 32 -5.09 -14.26 -10.95
CA GLY A 32 -5.14 -15.40 -10.05
C GLY A 32 -6.55 -15.92 -9.81
N ILE A 33 -7.50 -15.04 -9.47
CA ILE A 33 -8.90 -15.39 -9.14
C ILE A 33 -9.64 -15.87 -10.38
N PHE A 34 -9.65 -15.08 -11.45
CA PHE A 34 -10.57 -15.34 -12.59
C PHE A 34 -9.96 -16.23 -13.68
N PHE A 35 -8.63 -16.25 -13.79
CA PHE A 35 -7.95 -16.99 -14.86
C PHE A 35 -7.05 -18.12 -14.34
N GLY A 36 -6.81 -18.22 -13.02
CA GLY A 36 -5.90 -19.21 -12.46
C GLY A 36 -4.48 -19.08 -12.98
N ILE A 37 -4.02 -17.84 -13.22
CA ILE A 37 -2.69 -17.51 -13.73
C ILE A 37 -1.89 -16.80 -12.64
N GLY A 38 -0.60 -17.12 -12.53
CA GLY A 38 0.32 -16.41 -11.65
C GLY A 38 0.44 -17.00 -10.24
N PRO A 39 1.10 -16.30 -9.31
CA PRO A 39 1.51 -16.86 -8.03
C PRO A 39 0.32 -17.27 -7.14
N ALA A 40 -0.82 -16.59 -7.27
CA ALA A 40 -2.04 -16.89 -6.52
C ALA A 40 -2.85 -18.06 -7.10
N ALA A 41 -2.53 -18.55 -8.29
CA ALA A 41 -3.30 -19.60 -8.97
C ALA A 41 -3.38 -20.91 -8.18
N SER A 42 -2.29 -21.29 -7.51
CA SER A 42 -2.24 -22.50 -6.67
C SER A 42 -3.16 -22.41 -5.45
N LEU A 43 -3.46 -21.19 -5.00
CA LEU A 43 -4.26 -20.92 -3.81
C LEU A 43 -5.74 -20.68 -4.14
N LEU A 44 -6.04 -20.04 -5.28
CA LEU A 44 -7.37 -19.49 -5.58
C LEU A 44 -8.18 -20.27 -6.61
N LYS A 45 -7.58 -21.24 -7.32
CA LYS A 45 -8.28 -22.01 -8.36
C LYS A 45 -9.47 -22.78 -7.77
N GLY A 46 -10.69 -22.39 -8.15
CA GLY A 46 -11.95 -22.95 -7.65
C GLY A 46 -12.38 -22.48 -6.27
N GLN A 47 -11.71 -21.45 -5.71
CA GLN A 47 -12.04 -20.80 -4.43
C GLN A 47 -12.07 -19.27 -4.57
N GLU A 48 -12.76 -18.78 -5.59
CA GLU A 48 -12.74 -17.38 -6.01
C GLU A 48 -13.21 -16.43 -4.90
N PHE A 49 -14.14 -16.90 -4.05
CA PHE A 49 -14.69 -16.14 -2.92
C PHE A 49 -13.63 -15.83 -1.85
N ILE A 50 -12.54 -16.60 -1.75
CA ILE A 50 -11.44 -16.32 -0.81
C ILE A 50 -10.60 -15.14 -1.30
N GLY A 51 -10.57 -14.89 -2.61
CA GLY A 51 -9.79 -13.82 -3.24
C GLY A 51 -10.33 -12.40 -3.01
N ILE A 52 -11.56 -12.26 -2.49
CA ILE A 52 -12.21 -10.95 -2.30
C ILE A 52 -11.38 -10.01 -1.42
N GLY A 53 -10.74 -10.54 -0.37
CA GLY A 53 -9.92 -9.73 0.54
C GLY A 53 -8.70 -9.10 -0.14
N GLY A 54 -8.04 -9.85 -1.03
CA GLY A 54 -6.93 -9.32 -1.85
C GLY A 54 -7.42 -8.28 -2.84
N PHE A 55 -8.51 -8.60 -3.55
CA PHE A 55 -9.13 -7.73 -4.55
C PHE A 55 -9.53 -6.37 -3.96
N GLU A 56 -10.24 -6.38 -2.83
CA GLU A 56 -10.64 -5.15 -2.12
C GLU A 56 -9.42 -4.41 -1.56
N ALA A 57 -8.45 -5.11 -0.98
CA ALA A 57 -7.26 -4.50 -0.40
C ALA A 57 -6.43 -3.75 -1.46
N HIS A 58 -6.13 -4.38 -2.59
CA HIS A 58 -5.38 -3.72 -3.67
C HIS A 58 -6.22 -2.62 -4.33
N GLY A 59 -7.52 -2.85 -4.58
CA GLY A 59 -8.40 -1.82 -5.14
C GLY A 59 -8.49 -0.56 -4.27
N LEU A 60 -8.69 -0.72 -2.96
CA LEU A 60 -8.70 0.39 -2.01
C LEU A 60 -7.34 1.06 -1.89
N ALA A 61 -6.24 0.29 -1.87
CA ALA A 61 -4.90 0.85 -1.85
C ALA A 61 -4.64 1.74 -3.09
N PHE A 62 -5.10 1.35 -4.27
CA PHE A 62 -5.00 2.18 -5.47
C PHE A 62 -5.74 3.51 -5.32
N ILE A 63 -7.00 3.46 -4.84
CA ILE A 63 -7.82 4.65 -4.60
C ILE A 63 -7.15 5.58 -3.59
N LEU A 64 -6.66 5.02 -2.48
CA LEU A 64 -5.93 5.78 -1.46
C LEU A 64 -4.65 6.39 -2.04
N GLY A 65 -3.97 5.70 -2.95
CA GLY A 65 -2.80 6.23 -3.66
C GLY A 65 -3.13 7.46 -4.50
N VAL A 66 -4.27 7.44 -5.21
CA VAL A 66 -4.78 8.60 -5.96
C VAL A 66 -5.09 9.76 -5.02
N LEU A 67 -5.74 9.49 -3.89
CA LEU A 67 -6.08 10.52 -2.89
C LEU A 67 -4.82 11.17 -2.30
N LEU A 68 -3.82 10.38 -1.91
CA LEU A 68 -2.55 10.88 -1.40
C LEU A 68 -1.77 11.68 -2.45
N PHE A 69 -1.82 11.26 -3.72
CA PHE A 69 -1.18 12.00 -4.81
C PHE A 69 -1.78 13.39 -5.03
N LYS A 70 -3.10 13.53 -4.80
CA LYS A 70 -3.83 14.79 -4.97
C LYS A 70 -3.91 15.62 -3.68
N ALA A 71 -3.52 15.06 -2.54
CA ALA A 71 -3.65 15.68 -1.24
C ALA A 71 -2.88 17.01 -1.11
N GLU A 72 -3.45 17.91 -0.32
CA GLU A 72 -2.73 19.07 0.19
C GLU A 72 -1.71 18.64 1.25
N ALA A 73 -0.64 19.42 1.43
CA ALA A 73 0.39 19.17 2.44
C ALA A 73 -0.08 19.49 3.87
N LYS A 74 -1.28 19.06 4.24
CA LYS A 74 -1.86 19.20 5.58
C LYS A 74 -1.41 18.05 6.47
N ARG A 75 -1.25 18.33 7.78
CA ARG A 75 -0.81 17.33 8.76
C ARG A 75 -1.73 16.12 8.81
N SER A 76 -3.04 16.33 8.66
CA SER A 76 -4.04 15.26 8.60
C SER A 76 -3.74 14.25 7.50
N TRP A 77 -3.38 14.68 6.29
CA TRP A 77 -3.04 13.77 5.19
C TRP A 77 -1.79 12.94 5.44
N HIS A 78 -0.79 13.50 6.14
CA HIS A 78 0.37 12.72 6.56
C HIS A 78 0.01 11.69 7.65
N ILE A 79 -0.87 12.04 8.60
CA ILE A 79 -1.40 11.09 9.59
C ILE A 79 -2.21 9.97 8.89
N THR A 80 -3.04 10.32 7.92
CA THR A 80 -3.77 9.35 7.08
C THR A 80 -2.79 8.42 6.37
N ALA A 81 -1.72 8.94 5.78
CA ALA A 81 -0.68 8.12 5.16
C ALA A 81 0.04 7.18 6.16
N VAL A 82 0.34 7.66 7.37
CA VAL A 82 0.87 6.81 8.46
C VAL A 82 -0.10 5.67 8.76
N ALA A 83 -1.39 5.95 8.89
CA ALA A 83 -2.41 4.93 9.17
C ALA A 83 -2.51 3.88 8.05
N ILE A 84 -2.52 4.32 6.79
CA ILE A 84 -2.54 3.43 5.62
C ILE A 84 -1.33 2.50 5.62
N HIS A 85 -0.12 3.05 5.71
CA HIS A 85 1.09 2.24 5.63
C HIS A 85 1.31 1.37 6.87
N SER A 86 0.89 1.83 8.05
CA SER A 86 0.92 1.01 9.27
C SER A 86 -0.02 -0.19 9.13
N LEU A 87 -1.26 0.04 8.68
CA LEU A 87 -2.23 -1.03 8.48
C LEU A 87 -1.73 -2.07 7.47
N LEU A 88 -1.28 -1.62 6.29
CA LEU A 88 -0.79 -2.52 5.23
C LEU A 88 0.50 -3.24 5.64
N GLY A 89 1.45 -2.54 6.27
CA GLY A 89 2.69 -3.14 6.76
C GLY A 89 2.46 -4.17 7.87
N ILE A 90 1.57 -3.88 8.82
CA ILE A 90 1.17 -4.82 9.87
C ILE A 90 0.45 -6.02 9.25
N ALA A 91 -0.44 -5.81 8.28
CA ALA A 91 -1.12 -6.90 7.58
C ALA A 91 -0.12 -7.83 6.89
N ASN A 92 0.92 -7.30 6.23
CA ASN A 92 1.99 -8.11 5.65
C ASN A 92 2.67 -9.00 6.70
N ILE A 93 2.95 -8.47 7.90
CA ILE A 93 3.62 -9.21 8.96
C ILE A 93 2.70 -10.29 9.56
N LEU A 94 1.47 -9.93 9.91
CA LEU A 94 0.50 -10.86 10.52
C LEU A 94 0.07 -11.95 9.54
N MET A 95 0.01 -11.64 8.25
CA MET A 95 -0.42 -12.55 7.18
C MET A 95 0.77 -13.03 6.32
N TRP A 96 1.98 -13.04 6.89
CA TRP A 96 3.22 -13.37 6.16
C TRP A 96 3.17 -14.72 5.43
N GLY A 97 2.38 -15.67 5.96
CA GLY A 97 2.15 -16.97 5.35
C GLY A 97 1.64 -16.91 3.91
N ILE A 98 0.94 -15.84 3.51
CA ILE A 98 0.48 -15.65 2.11
C ILE A 98 1.68 -15.54 1.16
N PHE A 99 2.71 -14.78 1.52
CA PHE A 99 3.92 -14.64 0.69
C PHE A 99 4.67 -15.96 0.54
N ILE A 100 4.64 -16.82 1.55
CA ILE A 100 5.21 -18.18 1.48
C ILE A 100 4.35 -19.05 0.55
N ALA A 101 3.03 -19.07 0.77
CA ALA A 101 2.11 -19.93 0.04
C ALA A 101 2.10 -19.67 -1.47
N VAL A 102 2.24 -18.41 -1.87
CA VAL A 102 2.29 -17.99 -3.28
C VAL A 102 3.73 -17.80 -3.80
N ASN A 103 4.75 -18.27 -3.06
CA ASN A 103 6.17 -18.19 -3.43
C ASN A 103 6.63 -16.78 -3.86
N SER A 104 6.25 -15.76 -3.11
CA SER A 104 6.50 -14.34 -3.42
C SER A 104 7.20 -13.59 -2.29
N LEU A 105 8.05 -14.29 -1.52
CA LEU A 105 8.80 -13.72 -0.38
C LEU A 105 9.55 -12.43 -0.72
N GLN A 106 10.15 -12.35 -1.92
CA GLN A 106 10.84 -11.14 -2.36
C GLN A 106 9.90 -9.92 -2.40
N MET A 107 8.67 -10.08 -2.90
CA MET A 107 7.65 -9.03 -2.88
C MET A 107 7.21 -8.71 -1.45
N GLY A 108 7.09 -9.72 -0.60
CA GLY A 108 6.81 -9.53 0.83
C GLY A 108 7.85 -8.65 1.51
N TYR A 109 9.14 -8.90 1.30
CA TYR A 109 10.20 -8.06 1.86
C TYR A 109 10.16 -6.63 1.32
N ILE A 110 10.06 -6.47 0.00
CA ILE A 110 10.07 -5.15 -0.66
C ILE A 110 8.90 -4.30 -0.18
N THR A 111 7.68 -4.84 -0.22
CA THR A 111 6.47 -4.09 0.15
C THR A 111 6.44 -3.77 1.64
N THR A 112 6.86 -4.70 2.51
CA THR A 112 6.93 -4.44 3.96
C THR A 112 7.95 -3.36 4.30
N ALA A 113 9.15 -3.41 3.69
CA ALA A 113 10.16 -2.37 3.86
C ALA A 113 9.65 -1.01 3.35
N MET A 114 8.98 -0.99 2.19
CA MET A 114 8.34 0.21 1.65
C MET A 114 7.32 0.79 2.63
N HIS A 115 6.46 -0.03 3.25
CA HIS A 115 5.51 0.44 4.25
C HIS A 115 6.21 1.08 5.45
N CYS A 116 7.24 0.44 6.00
CA CYS A 116 8.02 0.99 7.11
C CYS A 116 8.67 2.33 6.75
N ILE A 117 9.30 2.43 5.57
CA ILE A 117 9.94 3.66 5.10
C ILE A 117 8.92 4.79 5.01
N PHE A 118 7.75 4.55 4.42
CA PHE A 118 6.72 5.58 4.32
C PHE A 118 6.11 5.95 5.67
N VAL A 119 5.93 5.02 6.61
CA VAL A 119 5.55 5.37 7.99
C VAL A 119 6.54 6.36 8.58
N LEU A 120 7.84 6.10 8.46
CA LEU A 120 8.88 6.98 9.00
C LEU A 120 8.89 8.36 8.30
N LEU A 121 8.85 8.39 6.97
CA LEU A 121 8.83 9.65 6.22
C LEU A 121 7.61 10.51 6.55
N GLN A 122 6.44 9.89 6.68
CA GLN A 122 5.20 10.60 7.01
C GLN A 122 5.21 11.09 8.46
N LEU A 123 5.72 10.31 9.42
CA LEU A 123 5.91 10.76 10.80
C LEU A 123 6.85 11.96 10.88
N ILE A 124 7.98 11.93 10.17
CA ILE A 124 8.88 13.09 10.09
C ILE A 124 8.13 14.32 9.54
N ALA A 125 7.31 14.15 8.50
CA ALA A 125 6.49 15.24 7.95
C ALA A 125 5.42 15.77 8.91
N VAL A 126 4.86 14.91 9.78
CA VAL A 126 3.93 15.30 10.86
C VAL A 126 4.64 16.08 11.96
N PHE A 127 5.80 15.62 12.43
CA PHE A 127 6.51 16.29 13.52
C PHE A 127 7.19 17.59 13.10
N GLN A 128 7.46 17.76 11.80
CA GLN A 128 8.09 18.96 11.24
C GLN A 128 7.10 19.94 10.60
N SER A 129 5.78 19.73 10.77
CA SER A 129 4.75 20.72 10.46
C SER A 129 4.50 21.59 11.69
N SER A 130 4.75 22.89 11.62
CA SER A 130 4.31 23.81 12.67
C SER A 130 2.82 24.13 12.48
N GLU A 131 2.05 24.12 13.57
CA GLU A 131 0.60 24.40 13.55
C GLU A 131 0.27 25.80 12.99
N GLN A 132 1.24 26.71 12.93
CA GLN A 132 1.06 28.07 12.42
C GLN A 132 0.89 28.20 10.89
N TYR A 133 1.03 27.11 10.11
CA TYR A 133 0.87 27.14 8.64
C TYR A 133 -0.11 26.07 8.12
N GLU A 134 -1.05 25.61 8.96
CA GLU A 134 -2.12 24.68 8.55
C GLU A 134 -3.31 25.37 7.87
#